data_AF-A0A2U1C6L5-F1
#
_entry.id   AF-A0A2U1C6L5-F1
#
_cell.length_a   1.000
_cell.length_b   1.000
_cell.length_c   1.000
_cell.angle_alpha   90.00
_cell.angle_beta   90.00
_cell.angle_gamma   90.00
#
_symmetry.space_group_name_H-M   'P 1'
#
loop_
_entity.id
_entity.type
_entity.pdbx_description
1 polymer ?
#
loop_
_entity_poly.entity_id
_entity_poly.type
_entity_poly.pdbx_seq_one_letter_code
_entity_poly.pdbx_strand_id
1 'polypeptide(L)'
;MKTIRTTRILALGVLALLASGCATTDSPYYEARPYPRQEPGIIYTPGAYPVYPVAPPPVEWRRTDRDRWERENRIYERDRDRWERERDRDQNARREREQREQNARRDRDAREREMRDREQREQNVRRDRDAREREMREREEARRQQAERDRKNRTAPDGGPRRDYDRYNPKTGQWLPKADDLP
;
A
#
# COMPACT_ATOMS: atom_id res chain seq x y z
N MET A 1 23.60 20.12 -2.18
CA MET A 1 22.53 20.42 -1.18
C MET A 1 21.77 21.73 -1.50
N LYS A 2 21.32 21.98 -2.74
CA LYS A 2 20.62 23.24 -3.12
C LYS A 2 19.10 23.08 -3.35
N THR A 3 18.62 21.86 -3.54
CA THR A 3 17.22 21.55 -3.90
C THR A 3 16.25 21.57 -2.70
N ILE A 4 16.75 21.40 -1.47
CA ILE A 4 15.92 21.37 -0.26
C ILE A 4 15.45 22.78 0.14
N ARG A 5 16.18 23.83 -0.26
CA ARG A 5 15.83 25.22 0.08
C ARG A 5 14.70 25.75 -0.81
N THR A 6 14.67 25.39 -2.08
CA THR A 6 13.64 25.86 -3.04
C THR A 6 12.27 25.24 -2.76
N THR A 7 12.21 23.96 -2.37
CA THR A 7 10.95 23.29 -2.03
C THR A 7 10.29 23.84 -0.77
N ARG A 8 11.08 24.24 0.23
CA ARG A 8 10.55 24.88 1.46
C ARG A 8 9.98 26.27 1.19
N ILE A 9 10.60 27.06 0.31
CA ILE A 9 10.10 28.39 -0.06
C ILE A 9 8.78 28.29 -0.82
N LEU A 10 8.65 27.32 -1.74
CA LEU A 10 7.40 27.08 -2.46
C LEU A 10 6.27 26.61 -1.54
N ALA A 11 6.57 25.71 -0.59
CA ALA A 11 5.57 25.22 0.37
C ALA A 11 5.05 26.34 1.28
N LEU A 12 5.93 27.26 1.71
CA LEU A 12 5.53 28.41 2.52
C LEU A 12 4.67 29.41 1.73
N GLY A 13 4.96 29.60 0.43
CA GLY A 13 4.15 30.46 -0.45
C GLY A 13 2.72 29.95 -0.65
N VAL A 14 2.55 28.63 -0.83
CA VAL A 14 1.22 28.00 -0.99
C VAL A 14 0.41 28.07 0.31
N LEU A 15 1.05 27.87 1.47
CA LEU A 15 0.38 27.98 2.77
C LEU A 15 -0.11 29.39 3.08
N ALA A 16 0.64 30.44 2.70
CA ALA A 16 0.25 31.83 2.92
C ALA A 16 -0.98 32.23 2.07
N LEU A 17 -1.07 31.75 0.82
CA LEU A 17 -2.22 31.99 -0.06
C LEU A 17 -3.49 31.27 0.40
N LEU A 18 -3.35 30.08 0.99
CA LEU A 18 -4.49 29.30 1.49
C LEU A 18 -5.05 29.90 2.79
N ALA A 19 -4.19 30.45 3.65
CA ALA A 19 -4.61 31.12 4.89
C ALA A 19 -5.32 32.46 4.63
N SER A 20 -4.90 33.24 3.63
CA SER A 20 -5.58 34.49 3.27
C SER A 20 -6.94 34.26 2.58
N GLY A 21 -7.11 33.13 1.88
CA GLY A 21 -8.38 32.73 1.27
C GLY A 21 -9.44 32.20 2.24
N CYS A 22 -9.07 31.85 3.48
CA CYS A 22 -9.99 31.24 4.45
C CYS A 22 -10.62 32.24 5.45
N ALA A 23 -10.18 33.50 5.46
CA ALA A 23 -10.65 34.52 6.40
C ALA A 23 -11.67 35.51 5.79
N THR A 24 -11.96 35.42 4.48
CA THR A 24 -12.86 36.34 3.77
C THR A 24 -14.02 35.60 3.12
N THR A 25 -14.76 34.84 3.92
CA THR A 25 -16.12 34.42 3.59
C THR A 25 -17.05 34.94 4.67
N ASP A 26 -17.11 36.26 4.80
CA ASP A 26 -18.31 36.90 5.32
C ASP A 26 -19.35 36.76 4.20
N SER A 27 -20.23 35.78 4.32
CA SER A 27 -21.19 35.45 3.28
C SER A 27 -22.22 36.61 3.19
N PRO A 28 -22.36 37.30 2.04
CA PRO A 28 -23.28 38.44 1.90
C PRO A 28 -24.76 38.00 1.85
N TYR A 29 -25.05 36.73 2.12
CA TYR A 29 -26.37 36.12 1.95
C TYR A 29 -27.13 35.92 3.27
N TYR A 30 -26.54 36.26 4.42
CA TYR A 30 -27.22 36.21 5.72
C TYR A 30 -27.52 37.62 6.25
N GLU A 31 -28.29 38.39 5.50
CA GLU A 31 -29.09 39.47 6.10
C GLU A 31 -30.19 38.82 6.93
N ALA A 32 -30.02 38.82 8.25
CA ALA A 32 -31.08 38.45 9.19
C ALA A 32 -32.20 39.52 9.12
N ARG A 33 -33.19 39.28 8.26
CA ARG A 33 -34.37 40.17 8.18
C ARG A 33 -35.12 40.11 9.52
N PRO A 34 -35.38 41.25 10.19
CA PRO A 34 -36.18 41.27 11.40
C PRO A 34 -37.65 41.02 11.03
N TYR A 35 -38.28 40.07 11.73
CA TYR A 35 -39.72 39.81 11.60
C TYR A 35 -40.52 41.09 11.89
N PRO A 36 -41.56 41.42 11.10
CA PRO A 36 -42.39 42.59 11.39
C PRO A 36 -43.18 42.36 12.69
N ARG A 37 -43.00 43.29 13.63
CA ARG A 37 -43.78 43.46 14.86
C ARG A 37 -45.25 43.68 14.48
N GLN A 38 -46.16 42.81 14.93
CA GLN A 38 -47.60 43.01 14.80
C GLN A 38 -48.05 44.20 15.66
N GLU A 39 -48.66 45.21 15.05
CA GLU A 39 -49.44 46.23 15.75
C GLU A 39 -50.86 45.70 16.05
N PRO A 40 -51.49 46.08 17.17
CA PRO A 40 -52.78 45.55 17.58
C PRO A 40 -53.90 46.35 16.91
N GLY A 41 -54.56 45.76 15.92
CA GLY A 41 -55.68 46.40 15.26
C GLY A 41 -56.57 45.40 14.54
N ILE A 42 -57.81 45.28 15.03
CA ILE A 42 -58.94 44.48 14.53
C ILE A 42 -59.06 43.10 15.18
N ILE A 43 -59.88 43.08 16.25
CA ILE A 43 -60.50 41.89 16.81
C ILE A 43 -61.49 41.38 15.75
N TYR A 44 -61.07 40.41 14.94
CA TYR A 44 -62.03 39.57 14.22
C TYR A 44 -62.68 38.64 15.24
N THR A 45 -63.99 38.77 15.43
CA THR A 45 -64.79 37.76 16.14
C THR A 45 -64.57 36.40 15.46
N PRO A 46 -64.24 35.32 16.20
CA PRO A 46 -64.08 34.01 15.60
C PRO A 46 -65.45 33.52 15.13
N GLY A 47 -65.72 33.58 13.82
CA GLY A 47 -66.90 32.95 13.23
C GLY A 47 -67.65 33.73 12.15
N ALA A 48 -67.29 34.98 11.84
CA ALA A 48 -67.99 35.77 10.82
C ALA A 48 -67.11 36.00 9.58
N TYR A 49 -66.74 34.92 8.88
CA TYR A 49 -66.31 35.05 7.49
C TYR A 49 -67.57 35.12 6.61
N PRO A 50 -67.74 36.12 5.73
CA PRO A 50 -68.74 36.03 4.69
C PRO A 50 -68.35 34.86 3.79
N VAL A 51 -69.04 33.72 3.97
CA VAL A 51 -68.93 32.57 3.08
C VAL A 51 -69.59 32.97 1.77
N TYR A 52 -68.81 33.57 0.88
CA TYR A 52 -69.19 33.65 -0.52
C TYR A 52 -69.33 32.21 -1.02
N PRO A 53 -70.46 31.81 -1.61
CA PRO A 53 -70.55 30.53 -2.29
C PRO A 53 -69.60 30.58 -3.49
N VAL A 54 -68.39 30.08 -3.30
CA VAL A 54 -67.49 29.78 -4.43
C VAL A 54 -68.17 28.66 -5.19
N ALA A 55 -68.84 29.01 -6.29
CA ALA A 55 -69.38 28.01 -7.20
C ALA A 55 -68.22 27.05 -7.56
N PRO A 56 -68.41 25.73 -7.37
CA PRO A 56 -67.36 24.79 -7.74
C PRO A 56 -67.02 25.01 -9.22
N PRO A 57 -65.73 25.07 -9.58
CA PRO A 57 -65.34 25.31 -10.96
C PRO A 57 -66.03 24.26 -11.85
N PRO A 58 -66.43 24.64 -13.08
CA PRO A 58 -67.11 23.74 -14.00
C PRO A 58 -66.39 22.40 -14.09
N VAL A 59 -67.15 21.30 -14.16
CA VAL A 59 -66.60 19.93 -14.20
C VAL A 59 -65.56 19.76 -15.32
N GLU A 60 -65.72 20.52 -16.41
CA GLU A 60 -64.81 20.58 -17.56
C GLU A 60 -63.42 21.13 -17.21
N TRP A 61 -63.33 22.11 -16.30
CA TRP A 61 -62.06 22.69 -15.85
C TRP A 61 -61.29 21.71 -14.95
N ARG A 62 -62.00 20.99 -14.06
CA ARG A 62 -61.40 19.94 -13.22
C ARG A 62 -60.86 18.76 -14.03
N ARG A 63 -61.51 18.40 -15.14
CA ARG A 63 -61.01 17.36 -16.07
C ARG A 63 -59.76 17.84 -16.81
N THR A 64 -59.78 19.07 -17.31
CA THR A 64 -58.64 19.67 -18.02
C THR A 64 -57.40 19.80 -17.12
N ASP A 65 -57.58 20.23 -15.86
CA ASP A 65 -56.49 20.30 -14.88
C ASP A 65 -55.96 18.93 -14.48
N ARG A 66 -56.84 17.93 -14.36
CA ARG A 66 -56.43 16.54 -14.10
C ARG A 66 -55.63 15.98 -15.27
N ASP A 67 -56.09 16.14 -16.50
CA ASP A 67 -55.37 15.66 -17.69
C ASP A 67 -54.02 16.38 -17.87
N ARG A 68 -53.95 17.67 -17.52
CA ARG A 68 -52.70 18.44 -17.49
C ARG A 68 -51.74 17.92 -16.42
N TRP A 69 -52.24 17.68 -15.21
CA TRP A 69 -51.46 17.13 -14.10
C TRP A 69 -50.96 15.71 -14.38
N GLU A 70 -51.79 14.85 -14.99
CA GLU A 70 -51.41 13.49 -15.38
C GLU A 70 -50.34 13.51 -16.49
N ARG A 71 -50.42 14.47 -17.41
CA ARG A 71 -49.39 14.68 -18.45
C ARG A 71 -48.07 15.17 -17.85
N GLU A 72 -48.11 16.13 -16.93
CA GLU A 72 -46.91 16.63 -16.23
C GLU A 72 -46.28 15.56 -15.33
N ASN A 73 -47.08 14.79 -14.60
CA ASN A 73 -46.59 13.66 -13.79
C ASN A 73 -45.88 12.62 -14.64
N ARG A 74 -46.45 12.27 -15.81
CA ARG A 74 -45.81 11.30 -16.72
C ARG A 74 -44.44 11.78 -17.20
N ILE A 75 -44.26 13.08 -17.41
CA ILE A 75 -42.97 13.67 -17.77
C ILE A 75 -42.02 13.60 -16.56
N TYR A 76 -42.50 13.96 -15.37
CA TYR A 76 -41.71 13.90 -14.14
C TYR A 76 -41.25 12.48 -13.79
N GLU A 77 -42.13 11.48 -13.88
CA GLU A 77 -41.80 10.07 -13.67
C GLU A 77 -40.77 9.58 -14.69
N ARG A 78 -40.94 9.92 -15.97
CA ARG A 78 -39.97 9.56 -17.01
C ARG A 78 -38.59 10.19 -16.75
N ASP A 79 -38.56 11.44 -16.29
CA ASP A 79 -37.30 12.13 -16.00
C ASP A 79 -36.65 11.55 -14.74
N ARG A 80 -37.44 11.22 -13.72
CA ARG A 80 -36.96 10.50 -12.53
C ARG A 80 -36.36 9.14 -12.87
N ASP A 81 -37.04 8.34 -13.69
CA ASP A 81 -36.52 7.05 -14.16
C ASP A 81 -35.19 7.22 -14.93
N ARG A 82 -35.07 8.29 -15.72
CA ARG A 82 -33.84 8.60 -16.44
C ARG A 82 -32.70 8.93 -15.46
N TRP A 83 -32.98 9.79 -14.48
CA TRP A 83 -32.04 10.17 -13.43
C TRP A 83 -31.60 8.98 -12.57
N GLU A 84 -32.52 8.10 -12.19
CA GLU A 84 -32.20 6.89 -11.41
C GLU A 84 -31.29 5.94 -12.21
N ARG A 85 -31.60 5.68 -13.49
CA ARG A 85 -30.75 4.87 -14.36
C ARG A 85 -29.36 5.48 -14.58
N GLU A 86 -29.27 6.80 -14.70
CA GLU A 86 -27.99 7.49 -14.85
C GLU A 86 -27.14 7.40 -13.57
N ARG A 87 -27.77 7.60 -12.41
CA ARG A 87 -27.12 7.41 -11.10
C ARG A 87 -26.62 5.97 -10.93
N ASP A 88 -27.41 4.98 -11.30
CA ASP A 88 -27.03 3.57 -11.18
C ASP A 88 -25.84 3.23 -12.09
N ARG A 89 -25.81 3.77 -13.31
CA ARG A 89 -24.65 3.63 -14.20
C ARG A 89 -23.40 4.28 -13.61
N ASP A 90 -23.51 5.49 -13.04
CA ASP A 90 -22.37 6.16 -12.41
C ASP A 90 -21.86 5.37 -11.21
N GLN A 91 -22.76 4.88 -10.34
CA GLN A 91 -22.38 4.02 -9.23
C GLN A 91 -21.69 2.74 -9.69
N ASN A 92 -22.22 2.08 -10.73
CA ASN A 92 -21.63 0.86 -11.24
C ASN A 92 -20.24 1.14 -11.86
N ALA A 93 -20.09 2.23 -12.61
CA ALA A 93 -18.81 2.66 -13.17
C ALA A 93 -17.78 2.98 -12.08
N ARG A 94 -18.20 3.58 -10.95
CA ARG A 94 -17.32 3.81 -9.79
C ARG A 94 -16.86 2.50 -9.17
N ARG A 95 -17.79 1.57 -8.90
CA ARG A 95 -17.46 0.24 -8.34
C ARG A 95 -16.53 -0.54 -9.25
N GLU A 96 -16.75 -0.49 -10.56
CA GLU A 96 -15.87 -1.13 -11.55
C GLU A 96 -14.46 -0.54 -11.53
N ARG A 97 -14.34 0.80 -11.46
CA ARG A 97 -13.03 1.47 -11.33
C ARG A 97 -12.33 1.08 -10.04
N GLU A 98 -13.03 1.09 -8.91
CA GLU A 98 -12.48 0.67 -7.62
C GLU A 98 -12.02 -0.79 -7.63
N GLN A 99 -12.82 -1.68 -8.22
CA GLN A 99 -12.44 -3.09 -8.36
C GLN A 99 -11.22 -3.27 -9.26
N ARG A 100 -11.15 -2.55 -10.38
CA ARG A 100 -9.96 -2.55 -11.26
C ARG A 100 -8.72 -2.04 -10.54
N GLU A 101 -8.85 -0.96 -9.76
CA GLU A 101 -7.74 -0.42 -8.99
C GLU A 101 -7.28 -1.39 -7.90
N GLN A 102 -8.23 -2.01 -7.18
CA GLN A 102 -7.92 -3.02 -6.17
C GLN A 102 -7.21 -4.23 -6.79
N ASN A 103 -7.66 -4.71 -7.94
CA ASN A 103 -7.00 -5.81 -8.65
C ASN A 103 -5.60 -5.40 -9.13
N ALA A 104 -5.43 -4.19 -9.66
CA ALA A 104 -4.12 -3.69 -10.06
C ALA A 104 -3.15 -3.56 -8.87
N ARG A 105 -3.64 -3.16 -7.68
CA ARG A 105 -2.85 -3.14 -6.44
C ARG A 105 -2.44 -4.54 -6.01
N ARG A 106 -3.36 -5.52 -6.05
CA ARG A 106 -3.06 -6.92 -5.73
C ARG A 106 -2.04 -7.52 -6.69
N ASP A 107 -2.14 -7.23 -7.99
CA ASP A 107 -1.19 -7.71 -8.99
C ASP A 107 0.22 -7.15 -8.75
N ARG A 108 0.34 -5.85 -8.43
CA ARG A 108 1.63 -5.25 -8.06
C ARG A 108 2.23 -5.90 -6.81
N ASP A 109 1.43 -6.08 -5.76
CA ASP A 109 1.89 -6.72 -4.52
C ASP A 109 2.33 -8.17 -4.77
N ALA A 110 1.59 -8.93 -5.59
CA ALA A 110 1.95 -10.29 -5.98
C ALA A 110 3.31 -10.33 -6.71
N ARG A 111 3.51 -9.45 -7.69
CA ARG A 111 4.80 -9.33 -8.42
C ARG A 111 5.95 -8.91 -7.52
N GLU A 112 5.70 -8.00 -6.58
CA GLU A 112 6.72 -7.56 -5.62
C GLU A 112 7.14 -8.70 -4.69
N ARG A 113 6.18 -9.50 -4.21
CA ARG A 113 6.45 -10.72 -3.42
C ARG A 113 7.24 -11.75 -4.22
N GLU A 114 6.86 -11.98 -5.48
CA GLU A 114 7.57 -12.89 -6.37
C GLU A 114 9.02 -12.46 -6.62
N MET A 115 9.24 -11.17 -6.88
CA MET A 115 10.58 -10.59 -7.01
C MET A 115 11.42 -10.80 -5.75
N ARG A 116 10.85 -10.55 -4.56
CA ARG A 116 11.54 -10.76 -3.28
C ARG A 116 11.86 -12.23 -3.03
N ASP A 117 10.94 -13.13 -3.32
CA ASP A 117 11.15 -14.59 -3.17
C ASP A 117 12.25 -15.07 -4.12
N ARG A 118 12.25 -14.59 -5.37
CA ARG A 118 13.33 -14.87 -6.32
C ARG A 118 14.69 -14.36 -5.84
N GLU A 119 14.75 -13.11 -5.37
CA GLU A 119 15.99 -12.54 -4.83
C GLU A 119 16.50 -13.34 -3.62
N GLN A 120 15.59 -13.74 -2.72
CA GLN A 120 15.94 -14.56 -1.56
C GLN A 120 16.47 -15.93 -1.96
N ARG A 121 15.86 -16.59 -2.96
CA ARG A 121 16.37 -17.86 -3.52
C ARG A 121 17.75 -17.69 -4.14
N GLU A 122 17.96 -16.64 -4.93
CA GLU A 122 19.26 -16.36 -5.54
C GLU A 122 20.33 -16.08 -4.47
N GLN A 123 19.99 -15.34 -3.42
CA GLN A 123 20.89 -15.10 -2.29
C GLN A 123 21.24 -16.39 -1.54
N ASN A 124 20.26 -17.27 -1.31
CA ASN A 124 20.49 -18.56 -0.68
C ASN A 124 21.39 -19.47 -1.52
N VAL A 125 21.18 -19.51 -2.84
CA VAL A 125 22.04 -20.27 -3.77
C VAL A 125 23.48 -19.74 -3.75
N ARG A 126 23.67 -18.42 -3.71
CA ARG A 126 25.01 -17.81 -3.57
C ARG A 126 25.67 -18.21 -2.26
N ARG A 127 24.94 -18.13 -1.14
CA ARG A 127 25.46 -18.54 0.18
C ARG A 127 25.84 -20.02 0.22
N ASP A 128 25.01 -20.90 -0.35
CA ASP A 128 25.30 -22.34 -0.41
C ASP A 128 26.55 -22.60 -1.25
N ARG A 129 26.68 -21.92 -2.39
CA ARG A 129 27.88 -22.03 -3.24
C ARG A 129 29.14 -21.57 -2.50
N ASP A 130 29.08 -20.42 -1.84
CA ASP A 130 30.22 -19.89 -1.07
C ASP A 130 30.57 -20.83 0.10
N ALA A 131 29.58 -21.43 0.77
CA ALA A 131 29.81 -22.39 1.84
C ALA A 131 30.52 -23.65 1.33
N ARG A 132 30.05 -24.22 0.21
CA ARG A 132 30.71 -25.37 -0.43
C ARG A 132 32.13 -25.06 -0.90
N GLU A 133 32.36 -23.86 -1.41
CA GLU A 133 33.70 -23.45 -1.85
C GLU A 133 34.66 -23.34 -0.66
N ARG A 134 34.21 -22.79 0.47
CA ARG A 134 35.00 -22.76 1.72
C ARG A 134 35.29 -24.17 2.23
N GLU A 135 34.29 -25.04 2.26
CA GLU A 135 34.47 -26.44 2.68
C GLU A 135 35.50 -27.16 1.81
N MET A 136 35.45 -26.97 0.48
CA MET A 136 36.43 -27.55 -0.44
C MET A 136 37.83 -27.02 -0.20
N ARG A 137 37.99 -25.71 0.04
CA ARG A 137 39.30 -25.11 0.37
C ARG A 137 39.84 -25.63 1.69
N GLU A 138 39.02 -25.69 2.74
CA GLU A 138 39.41 -26.24 4.05
C GLU A 138 39.83 -27.72 3.92
N ARG A 139 39.08 -28.51 3.14
CA ARG A 139 39.42 -29.92 2.89
C ARG A 139 40.73 -30.06 2.10
N GLU A 140 40.98 -29.18 1.14
CA GLU A 140 42.25 -29.16 0.40
C GLU A 140 43.42 -28.76 1.31
N GLU A 141 43.25 -27.74 2.15
CA GLU A 141 44.24 -27.32 3.13
C GLU A 141 44.54 -28.42 4.15
N ALA A 142 43.51 -29.10 4.67
CA ALA A 142 43.69 -30.25 5.54
C ALA A 142 44.48 -31.37 4.85
N ARG A 143 44.20 -31.65 3.58
CA ARG A 143 44.94 -32.64 2.78
C ARG A 143 46.40 -32.22 2.56
N ARG A 144 46.66 -30.94 2.31
CA ARG A 144 48.03 -30.40 2.18
C ARG A 144 48.79 -30.50 3.49
N GLN A 145 48.19 -30.11 4.62
CA GLN A 145 48.80 -30.24 5.93
C GLN A 145 49.11 -31.70 6.27
N GLN A 146 48.21 -32.63 5.94
CA GLN A 146 48.46 -34.06 6.16
C GLN A 146 49.61 -34.58 5.28
N ALA A 147 49.65 -34.20 4.01
CA ALA A 147 50.75 -34.56 3.12
C ALA A 147 52.09 -33.95 3.58
N GLU A 148 52.08 -32.74 4.15
CA GLU A 148 53.27 -32.11 4.72
C GLU A 148 53.74 -32.81 6.00
N ARG A 149 52.80 -33.19 6.89
CA ARG A 149 53.11 -34.02 8.06
C ARG A 149 53.69 -35.36 7.67
N ASP A 150 53.15 -36.03 6.65
CA ASP A 150 53.65 -37.31 6.15
C ASP A 150 55.04 -37.16 5.54
N ARG A 151 55.30 -36.08 4.78
CA ARG A 151 56.66 -35.76 4.30
C ARG A 151 57.61 -35.54 5.46
N LYS A 152 57.25 -34.69 6.43
CA LYS A 152 58.07 -34.45 7.63
C LYS A 152 58.29 -35.71 8.47
N ASN A 153 57.33 -36.63 8.49
CA ASN A 153 57.47 -37.92 9.15
C ASN A 153 58.40 -38.90 8.39
N ARG A 154 58.60 -38.71 7.09
CA ARG A 154 59.49 -39.53 6.24
C ARG A 154 60.89 -38.93 6.05
N THR A 155 61.07 -37.64 6.34
CA THR A 155 62.34 -36.93 6.18
C THR A 155 63.04 -36.78 7.54
N ALA A 156 64.34 -37.08 7.60
CA ALA A 156 65.17 -36.86 8.78
C ALA A 156 65.52 -35.36 8.95
N PRO A 157 65.99 -34.91 10.13
CA PRO A 157 66.33 -33.50 10.38
C PRO A 157 67.39 -32.92 9.43
N ASP A 158 68.16 -33.77 8.77
CA ASP A 158 69.19 -33.45 7.78
C ASP A 158 68.66 -33.33 6.33
N GLY A 159 67.36 -33.55 6.11
CA GLY A 159 66.72 -33.49 4.79
C GLY A 159 66.81 -34.79 3.98
N GLY A 160 67.45 -35.84 4.51
CA GLY A 160 67.53 -37.15 3.89
C GLY A 160 66.32 -38.06 4.20
N PRO A 161 66.20 -39.23 3.55
CA PRO A 161 65.26 -40.27 3.98
C PRO A 161 65.55 -40.68 5.42
N ARG A 162 64.53 -40.73 6.29
CA ARG A 162 64.68 -41.15 7.70
C ARG A 162 65.33 -42.53 7.77
N ARG A 163 66.49 -42.62 8.43
CA ARG A 163 67.22 -43.88 8.62
C ARG A 163 66.76 -44.53 9.91
N ASP A 164 66.92 -45.85 10.01
CA ASP A 164 66.50 -46.60 11.20
C ASP A 164 67.10 -46.02 12.50
N TYR A 165 68.30 -45.46 12.46
CA TYR A 165 68.96 -44.83 13.62
C TYR A 165 68.25 -43.56 14.15
N ASP A 166 67.51 -42.80 13.32
CA ASP A 166 66.79 -41.57 13.73
C ASP A 166 65.50 -41.84 14.50
N ARG A 167 65.17 -43.13 14.63
CA ARG A 167 63.94 -43.66 15.21
C ARG A 167 64.09 -44.01 16.69
N TYR A 168 65.31 -44.07 17.16
CA TYR A 168 65.63 -44.33 18.56
C TYR A 168 65.39 -43.06 19.39
N ASN A 169 64.53 -43.16 20.41
CA ASN A 169 64.36 -42.07 21.38
C ASN A 169 65.32 -42.29 22.56
N PRO A 170 66.43 -41.53 22.67
CA PRO A 170 67.41 -41.73 23.72
C PRO A 170 66.90 -41.39 25.13
N LYS A 171 65.76 -40.67 25.25
CA LYS A 171 65.16 -40.34 26.55
C LYS A 171 64.28 -41.45 27.11
N THR A 172 63.66 -42.25 26.26
CA THR A 172 62.78 -43.36 26.69
C THR A 172 63.38 -44.73 26.42
N GLY A 173 64.51 -44.81 25.70
CA GLY A 173 65.17 -46.07 25.33
C GLY A 173 64.38 -46.91 24.33
N GLN A 174 63.34 -46.35 23.71
CA GLN A 174 62.43 -47.07 22.81
C GLN A 174 62.60 -46.63 21.36
N TRP A 175 62.41 -47.58 20.46
CA TRP A 175 62.32 -47.34 19.02
C TRP A 175 60.90 -46.91 18.65
N LEU A 176 60.76 -45.85 17.86
CA LEU A 176 59.48 -45.44 17.27
C LEU A 176 58.98 -46.56 16.30
N PRO A 177 57.65 -46.81 16.21
CA PRO A 177 57.04 -47.94 15.46
C PRO A 177 57.18 -47.82 13.94
N LYS A 178 57.30 -48.95 13.19
CA LYS A 178 57.51 -48.94 11.71
C LYS A 178 56.30 -48.34 11.03
N ALA A 179 56.55 -47.60 9.94
CA ALA A 179 55.45 -47.11 9.12
C ALA A 179 54.60 -48.29 8.61
N ASP A 180 55.22 -49.47 8.49
CA ASP A 180 54.59 -50.76 8.16
C ASP A 180 53.85 -51.42 9.36
N ASP A 181 54.07 -50.96 10.59
CA ASP A 181 53.44 -51.50 11.82
C ASP A 181 52.18 -50.71 12.24
N LEU A 182 51.85 -49.62 11.55
CA LEU A 182 50.63 -48.83 11.80
C LEU A 182 49.48 -49.36 10.91
N PRO A 183 48.29 -49.63 11.47
CA PRO A 183 47.14 -50.18 10.75
C PRO A 183 46.56 -49.22 9.69
#